data_AF-A0A2S0HV08-F1
#
_entry.id   AF-A0A2S0HV08-F1
#
_cell.length_a   1.000
_cell.length_b   1.000
_cell.length_c   1.000
_cell.angle_alpha   90.00
_cell.angle_beta   90.00
_cell.angle_gamma   90.00
#
_symmetry.space_group_name_H-M   'P 1'
#
loop_
_entity.id
_entity.type
_entity.pdbx_description
1 polymer ?
#
loop_
_entity_poly.entity_id
_entity_poly.type
_entity_poly.pdbx_seq_one_letter_code
_entity_poly.pdbx_strand_id
1 'polypeptide(L)'
;MKTFIYLILYIVSILMATAQGKYSADPSNPYGKLNPDTPEELADYAPLIGTCDCVSTLRNQDGSWAEPENIVWKWKYIMDGTAVQDETYKPDGSHSGSIRQYIADSSKWYVHYYSNKSPSTKLPAWEGGKRGDSIVLYREQKAPNGMEGFYRITFSNINELGYNWLGEWVDTAETIRYPTWKIDCKKRLAIAEEDKIRENVKAFSEAYMNADAAKIASFYTSDGKIFPGNSDIVSGRPEIEKRWQFAEGASNLFHKVTPVEIRILNNYAYDYGYYEGSITNKDKKVTDFKGKYVIVWRKENGDWKIYLDIWNRL
;
A
#
# COMPACT_ATOMS: atom_id res chain seq x y z
N MET A 1 19.11 -8.20 -56.19
CA MET A 1 18.00 -8.92 -55.51
C MET A 1 18.44 -9.69 -54.26
N LYS A 2 19.46 -10.57 -54.30
CA LYS A 2 19.88 -11.35 -53.12
C LYS A 2 20.33 -10.48 -51.92
N THR A 3 21.10 -9.41 -52.15
CA THR A 3 21.57 -8.49 -51.08
C THR A 3 20.45 -7.69 -50.42
N PHE A 4 19.38 -7.38 -51.16
CA PHE A 4 18.21 -6.67 -50.65
C PHE A 4 17.32 -7.58 -49.78
N ILE A 5 17.27 -8.88 -50.11
CA ILE A 5 16.55 -9.90 -49.33
C ILE A 5 17.26 -10.14 -47.98
N TYR A 6 18.60 -10.17 -47.95
CA TYR A 6 19.36 -10.29 -46.69
C TYR A 6 19.20 -9.07 -45.78
N LEU A 7 19.11 -7.85 -46.35
CA LEU A 7 18.90 -6.63 -45.56
C LEU A 7 17.49 -6.58 -44.95
N ILE A 8 16.46 -7.03 -45.69
CA ILE A 8 15.08 -7.13 -45.20
C ILE A 8 14.95 -8.22 -44.12
N LEU A 9 15.60 -9.38 -44.29
CA LEU A 9 15.63 -10.44 -43.27
C LEU A 9 16.37 -10.01 -41.98
N TYR A 10 17.37 -9.15 -42.09
CA TYR A 10 18.10 -8.59 -40.94
C TYR A 10 17.30 -7.49 -40.21
N ILE A 11 16.47 -6.72 -40.91
CA ILE A 11 15.59 -5.70 -40.31
C ILE A 11 14.38 -6.37 -39.63
N VAL A 12 13.84 -7.46 -40.20
CA VAL A 12 12.74 -8.22 -39.59
C VAL A 12 13.17 -8.96 -38.32
N SER A 13 14.41 -9.45 -38.23
CA SER A 13 14.93 -10.08 -37.02
C SER A 13 15.21 -9.08 -35.88
N ILE A 14 15.59 -7.83 -36.19
CA ILE A 14 15.77 -6.76 -35.18
C ILE A 14 14.40 -6.27 -34.64
N LEU A 15 13.34 -6.25 -35.47
CA LEU A 15 11.98 -5.89 -35.04
C LEU A 15 11.28 -6.97 -34.20
N MET A 16 11.64 -8.25 -34.35
CA MET A 16 11.10 -9.33 -33.49
C MET A 16 11.81 -9.41 -32.13
N ALA A 17 13.05 -8.91 -32.03
CA ALA A 17 13.80 -8.89 -30.77
C ALA A 17 13.28 -7.86 -29.75
N THR A 18 12.41 -6.93 -30.16
CA THR A 18 11.82 -5.90 -29.28
C THR A 18 10.49 -6.30 -28.64
N ALA A 19 9.96 -7.49 -28.95
CA ALA A 19 8.67 -7.95 -28.42
C ALA A 19 8.79 -8.92 -27.22
N GLN A 20 9.99 -9.38 -26.87
CA GLN A 20 10.18 -10.28 -25.73
C GLN A 20 10.40 -9.47 -24.45
N GLY A 21 9.53 -9.65 -23.46
CA GLY A 21 9.74 -9.13 -22.10
C GLY A 21 9.23 -7.72 -21.85
N LYS A 22 8.32 -7.19 -22.68
CA LYS A 22 7.77 -5.82 -22.56
C LYS A 22 7.14 -5.53 -21.19
N TYR A 23 6.57 -6.56 -20.55
CA TYR A 23 5.90 -6.48 -19.25
C TYR A 23 6.65 -7.23 -18.16
N SER A 24 7.81 -7.80 -18.48
CA SER A 24 8.66 -8.49 -17.54
C SER A 24 9.31 -7.53 -16.54
N ALA A 25 9.79 -8.06 -15.42
CA ALA A 25 10.46 -7.26 -14.41
C ALA A 25 11.84 -6.78 -14.91
N ASP A 26 12.16 -5.52 -14.64
CA ASP A 26 13.44 -4.88 -14.96
C ASP A 26 13.81 -3.89 -13.84
N PRO A 27 15.02 -3.29 -13.84
CA PRO A 27 15.43 -2.37 -12.76
C PRO A 27 14.51 -1.15 -12.55
N SER A 28 13.86 -0.64 -13.59
CA SER A 28 12.87 0.45 -13.51
C SER A 28 11.49 -0.03 -13.08
N ASN A 29 11.22 -1.33 -13.24
CA ASN A 29 9.97 -1.97 -12.88
C ASN A 29 10.21 -3.35 -12.23
N PRO A 30 10.65 -3.38 -10.96
CA PRO A 30 11.17 -4.60 -10.34
C PRO A 30 10.12 -5.70 -10.09
N TYR A 31 8.84 -5.41 -10.32
CA TYR A 31 7.73 -6.33 -10.10
C TYR A 31 7.00 -6.74 -11.39
N GLY A 32 7.48 -6.33 -12.57
CA GLY A 32 6.76 -6.58 -13.82
C GLY A 32 5.47 -5.74 -13.93
N LYS A 33 4.81 -5.79 -15.08
CA LYS A 33 3.57 -5.06 -15.38
C LYS A 33 2.49 -6.05 -15.78
N LEU A 34 1.23 -5.67 -15.55
CA LEU A 34 0.11 -6.36 -16.16
C LEU A 34 0.19 -6.18 -17.68
N ASN A 35 -0.02 -7.26 -18.42
CA ASN A 35 -0.15 -7.19 -19.86
C ASN A 35 -1.60 -6.74 -20.19
N PRO A 36 -1.79 -5.60 -20.90
CA PRO A 36 -3.12 -5.08 -21.21
C PRO A 36 -3.92 -5.97 -22.17
N ASP A 37 -3.27 -6.91 -22.86
CA ASP A 37 -3.92 -7.82 -23.82
C ASP A 37 -4.45 -9.11 -23.15
N THR A 38 -4.44 -9.19 -21.81
CA THR A 38 -4.92 -10.35 -21.04
C THR A 38 -6.34 -10.16 -20.51
N PRO A 39 -7.04 -11.24 -20.09
CA PRO A 39 -8.31 -11.12 -19.38
C PRO A 39 -8.25 -10.15 -18.20
N GLU A 40 -9.35 -9.42 -17.96
CA GLU A 40 -9.45 -8.39 -16.92
C GLU A 40 -9.14 -8.93 -15.52
N GLU A 41 -9.45 -10.21 -15.28
CA GLU A 41 -9.24 -10.89 -14.01
C GLU A 41 -7.76 -10.97 -13.62
N LEU A 42 -6.81 -10.88 -14.57
CA LEU A 42 -5.38 -10.80 -14.23
C LEU A 42 -5.03 -9.54 -13.42
N ALA A 43 -5.92 -8.55 -13.41
CA ALA A 43 -5.81 -7.37 -12.55
C ALA A 43 -6.26 -7.64 -11.09
N ASP A 44 -6.87 -8.78 -10.77
CA ASP A 44 -7.36 -9.11 -9.41
C ASP A 44 -6.27 -8.95 -8.34
N TYR A 45 -5.03 -9.32 -8.68
CA TYR A 45 -3.87 -9.22 -7.80
C TYR A 45 -3.07 -7.93 -7.95
N ALA A 46 -3.46 -7.02 -8.86
CA ALA A 46 -2.74 -5.76 -9.08
C ALA A 46 -2.49 -4.96 -7.77
N PRO A 47 -3.47 -4.86 -6.84
CA PRO A 47 -3.23 -4.18 -5.57
C PRO A 47 -2.28 -4.91 -4.63
N LEU A 48 -1.89 -6.17 -4.89
CA LEU A 48 -0.94 -6.92 -4.05
C LEU A 48 0.49 -6.80 -4.58
N ILE A 49 0.67 -6.45 -5.86
CA ILE A 49 1.98 -6.31 -6.51
C ILE A 49 2.86 -5.32 -5.74
N GLY A 50 4.10 -5.75 -5.45
CA GLY A 50 5.04 -5.01 -4.64
C GLY A 50 5.63 -5.84 -3.50
N THR A 51 6.19 -5.16 -2.51
CA THR A 51 6.71 -5.80 -1.29
C THR A 51 5.93 -5.30 -0.09
N CYS A 52 5.46 -6.24 0.73
CA CYS A 52 4.75 -5.98 1.97
C CYS A 52 5.56 -6.46 3.18
N ASP A 53 5.48 -5.71 4.27
CA ASP A 53 5.83 -6.18 5.60
C ASP A 53 4.54 -6.68 6.27
N CYS A 54 4.57 -7.90 6.78
CA CYS A 54 3.38 -8.57 7.28
C CYS A 54 3.59 -9.18 8.65
N VAL A 55 2.49 -9.34 9.38
CA VAL A 55 2.41 -10.05 10.65
C VAL A 55 1.66 -11.35 10.42
N SER A 56 2.32 -12.48 10.61
CA SER A 56 1.77 -13.83 10.42
C SER A 56 1.48 -14.49 11.77
N THR A 57 0.29 -15.06 11.95
CA THR A 57 -0.08 -15.75 13.20
C THR A 57 -0.72 -17.09 12.89
N LEU A 58 -0.06 -18.17 13.32
CA LEU A 58 -0.55 -19.53 13.20
C LEU A 58 -1.38 -19.91 14.42
N ARG A 59 -2.30 -20.85 14.24
CA ARG A 59 -3.07 -21.44 15.33
C ARG A 59 -2.36 -22.67 15.89
N ASN A 60 -2.26 -22.74 17.21
CA ASN A 60 -1.71 -23.86 17.95
C ASN A 60 -2.69 -25.05 17.96
N GLN A 61 -2.17 -26.24 18.30
CA GLN A 61 -2.98 -27.46 18.40
C GLN A 61 -4.05 -27.38 19.49
N ASP A 62 -3.82 -26.60 20.54
CA ASP A 62 -4.77 -26.34 21.63
C ASP A 62 -5.88 -25.33 21.23
N GLY A 63 -5.81 -24.79 20.01
CA GLY A 63 -6.76 -23.82 19.49
C GLY A 63 -6.47 -22.36 19.83
N SER A 64 -5.42 -22.07 20.60
CA SER A 64 -4.92 -20.71 20.83
C SER A 64 -4.17 -20.16 19.62
N TRP A 65 -3.98 -18.84 19.54
CA TRP A 65 -3.10 -18.23 18.53
C TRP A 65 -1.66 -18.21 19.06
N ALA A 66 -0.70 -18.58 18.21
CA ALA A 66 0.71 -18.47 18.50
C ALA A 66 1.17 -17.00 18.57
N GLU A 67 2.39 -16.78 19.04
CA GLU A 67 3.02 -15.47 18.97
C GLU A 67 3.14 -15.01 17.50
N PRO A 68 2.81 -13.74 17.19
CA PRO A 68 2.93 -13.24 15.83
C PRO A 68 4.38 -13.18 15.35
N GLU A 69 4.58 -13.51 14.07
CA GLU A 69 5.88 -13.49 13.40
C GLU A 69 5.89 -12.42 12.30
N ASN A 70 6.90 -11.56 12.29
CA ASN A 70 7.11 -10.59 11.22
C ASN A 70 7.73 -11.28 9.99
N ILE A 71 7.09 -11.14 8.84
CA ILE A 71 7.51 -11.74 7.58
C ILE A 71 7.49 -10.70 6.46
N VAL A 72 8.18 -10.99 5.36
CA VAL A 72 8.09 -10.19 4.13
C VAL A 72 7.30 -10.98 3.09
N TRP A 73 6.35 -10.34 2.40
CA TRP A 73 5.62 -10.96 1.29
C TRP A 73 5.81 -10.12 0.02
N LYS A 74 6.42 -10.73 -1.00
CA LYS A 74 6.70 -10.10 -2.28
C LYS A 74 5.78 -10.66 -3.37
N TRP A 75 5.27 -9.79 -4.22
CA TRP A 75 4.39 -10.10 -5.34
C TRP A 75 4.91 -9.48 -6.62
N LYS A 76 4.83 -10.20 -7.74
CA LYS A 76 5.23 -9.72 -9.05
C LYS A 76 4.44 -10.38 -10.17
N TYR A 77 4.34 -9.68 -11.28
CA TYR A 77 3.96 -10.27 -12.56
C TYR A 77 5.13 -11.06 -13.13
N ILE A 78 4.81 -12.22 -13.72
CA ILE A 78 5.74 -13.10 -14.42
C ILE A 78 5.15 -13.49 -15.77
N MET A 79 5.92 -14.24 -16.58
CA MET A 79 5.49 -14.69 -17.91
C MET A 79 4.98 -13.53 -18.78
N ASP A 80 5.74 -12.43 -18.76
CA ASP A 80 5.41 -11.21 -19.49
C ASP A 80 4.01 -10.64 -19.19
N GLY A 81 3.66 -10.59 -17.90
CA GLY A 81 2.42 -9.96 -17.43
C GLY A 81 1.19 -10.84 -17.51
N THR A 82 1.36 -12.14 -17.78
CA THR A 82 0.25 -13.10 -17.95
C THR A 82 0.04 -14.04 -16.76
N ALA A 83 0.87 -13.94 -15.74
CA ALA A 83 0.76 -14.71 -14.50
C ALA A 83 1.33 -13.94 -13.32
N VAL A 84 1.00 -14.37 -12.10
CA VAL A 84 1.44 -13.72 -10.85
C VAL A 84 2.27 -14.71 -10.04
N GLN A 85 3.37 -14.24 -9.47
CA GLN A 85 4.18 -14.97 -8.49
C GLN A 85 4.20 -14.22 -7.17
N ASP A 86 4.09 -14.96 -6.07
CA ASP A 86 4.30 -14.44 -4.73
C ASP A 86 5.32 -15.28 -3.94
N GLU A 87 6.05 -14.63 -3.04
CA GLU A 87 7.10 -15.24 -2.22
C GLU A 87 7.05 -14.65 -0.80
N THR A 88 7.04 -15.50 0.22
CA THR A 88 7.17 -15.12 1.63
C THR A 88 8.58 -15.43 2.15
N TYR A 89 9.12 -14.50 2.93
CA TYR A 89 10.41 -14.64 3.61
C TYR A 89 10.22 -14.53 5.11
N LYS A 90 10.51 -15.61 5.82
CA LYS A 90 10.44 -15.68 7.28
C LYS A 90 11.83 -15.56 7.92
N PRO A 91 11.93 -15.02 9.15
CA PRO A 91 13.19 -14.88 9.87
C PRO A 91 13.91 -16.21 10.13
N ASP A 92 13.18 -17.30 10.27
CA ASP A 92 13.72 -18.64 10.50
C ASP A 92 14.32 -19.30 9.24
N GLY A 93 14.33 -18.60 8.10
CA GLY A 93 14.77 -19.11 6.80
C GLY A 93 13.75 -20.01 6.09
N SER A 94 12.55 -20.18 6.64
CA SER A 94 11.42 -20.80 5.94
C SER A 94 10.90 -19.82 4.90
N HIS A 95 10.92 -20.24 3.65
CA HIS A 95 10.44 -19.46 2.52
C HIS A 95 9.41 -20.29 1.76
N SER A 96 8.38 -19.62 1.29
CA SER A 96 7.33 -20.24 0.50
C SER A 96 6.84 -19.28 -0.56
N GLY A 97 6.05 -19.77 -1.49
CA GLY A 97 5.50 -18.91 -2.52
C GLY A 97 4.47 -19.64 -3.35
N SER A 98 3.88 -18.90 -4.28
CA SER A 98 2.92 -19.45 -5.22
C SER A 98 3.13 -18.91 -6.63
N ILE A 99 2.79 -19.73 -7.63
CA ILE A 99 2.54 -19.28 -9.00
C ILE A 99 1.03 -19.34 -9.24
N ARG A 100 0.48 -18.25 -9.78
CA ARG A 100 -0.95 -18.05 -10.01
C ARG A 100 -1.19 -17.81 -11.49
N GLN A 101 -2.09 -18.59 -12.07
CA GLN A 101 -2.50 -18.46 -13.47
C GLN A 101 -4.02 -18.44 -13.55
N TYR A 102 -4.56 -17.50 -14.32
CA TYR A 102 -5.98 -17.46 -14.61
C TYR A 102 -6.28 -18.30 -15.86
N ILE A 103 -7.27 -19.18 -15.79
CA ILE A 103 -7.71 -20.00 -16.92
C ILE A 103 -9.13 -19.54 -17.30
N ALA A 104 -9.22 -18.80 -18.41
CA ALA A 104 -10.44 -18.16 -18.88
C ALA A 104 -11.60 -19.15 -19.08
N ASP A 105 -11.33 -20.33 -19.64
CA ASP A 105 -12.34 -21.38 -19.89
C ASP A 105 -13.04 -21.86 -18.61
N SER A 106 -12.33 -21.81 -17.48
CA SER A 106 -12.86 -22.20 -16.17
C SER A 106 -13.31 -21.01 -15.32
N SER A 107 -13.01 -19.80 -15.78
CA SER A 107 -13.13 -18.54 -15.04
C SER A 107 -12.55 -18.60 -13.62
N LYS A 108 -11.40 -19.27 -13.48
CA LYS A 108 -10.74 -19.51 -12.18
C LYS A 108 -9.26 -19.20 -12.24
N TRP A 109 -8.77 -18.70 -11.11
CA TRP A 109 -7.37 -18.72 -10.73
C TRP A 109 -6.98 -20.10 -10.25
N TYR A 110 -5.83 -20.58 -10.72
CA TYR A 110 -5.13 -21.76 -10.23
C TYR A 110 -3.83 -21.34 -9.56
N VAL A 111 -3.64 -21.74 -8.30
CA VAL A 111 -2.55 -21.30 -7.44
C VAL A 111 -1.78 -22.49 -6.92
N HIS A 112 -0.53 -22.62 -7.39
CA HIS A 112 0.37 -23.71 -7.01
C HIS A 112 1.36 -23.24 -5.97
N TYR A 113 1.32 -23.85 -4.78
CA TYR A 113 2.19 -23.48 -3.65
C TYR A 113 3.46 -24.32 -3.59
N TYR A 114 4.57 -23.71 -3.19
CA TYR A 114 5.85 -24.36 -2.94
C TYR A 114 6.52 -23.80 -1.68
N SER A 115 7.43 -24.57 -1.08
CA SER A 115 8.23 -24.17 0.07
C SER A 115 9.62 -24.80 0.04
N ASN A 116 10.62 -24.08 0.54
CA ASN A 116 12.00 -24.56 0.59
C ASN A 116 12.24 -25.62 1.69
N LYS A 117 11.55 -25.53 2.83
CA LYS A 117 11.68 -26.48 3.96
C LYS A 117 10.79 -27.72 3.82
N SER A 118 9.76 -27.65 2.99
CA SER A 118 8.84 -28.77 2.72
C SER A 118 8.59 -28.91 1.20
N PRO A 119 9.62 -29.26 0.41
CA PRO A 119 9.46 -29.47 -1.03
C PRO A 119 8.54 -30.67 -1.30
N SER A 120 7.73 -30.58 -2.34
CA SER A 120 6.81 -31.65 -2.76
C SER A 120 6.99 -31.96 -4.24
N THR A 121 6.90 -33.25 -4.60
CA THR A 121 6.87 -33.70 -5.99
C THR A 121 5.52 -33.46 -6.66
N LYS A 122 4.47 -33.19 -5.87
CA LYS A 122 3.14 -32.76 -6.32
C LYS A 122 2.76 -31.47 -5.63
N LEU A 123 2.72 -30.38 -6.38
CA LEU A 123 2.37 -29.09 -5.81
C LEU A 123 0.87 -29.07 -5.47
N PRO A 124 0.49 -28.68 -4.25
CA PRO A 124 -0.90 -28.43 -3.96
C PRO A 124 -1.40 -27.25 -4.80
N ALA A 125 -2.62 -27.40 -5.33
CA ALA A 125 -3.28 -26.40 -6.15
C ALA A 125 -4.55 -25.91 -5.44
N TRP A 126 -4.69 -24.59 -5.34
CA TRP A 126 -5.96 -23.96 -4.98
C TRP A 126 -6.62 -23.42 -6.24
N GLU A 127 -7.94 -23.45 -6.28
CA GLU A 127 -8.73 -22.85 -7.34
C GLU A 127 -9.83 -21.92 -6.81
N GLY A 128 -10.16 -20.88 -7.57
CA GLY A 128 -11.23 -19.95 -7.22
C GLY A 128 -11.05 -18.59 -7.89
N GLY A 129 -11.43 -17.51 -7.21
CA GLY A 129 -11.31 -16.18 -7.79
C GLY A 129 -11.98 -15.11 -6.94
N LYS A 130 -12.25 -13.97 -7.57
CA LYS A 130 -12.87 -12.84 -6.89
C LYS A 130 -14.31 -13.14 -6.47
N ARG A 131 -14.66 -12.76 -5.25
CA ARG A 131 -16.02 -12.81 -4.67
C ARG A 131 -16.27 -11.51 -3.90
N GLY A 132 -17.01 -10.59 -4.51
CA GLY A 132 -17.12 -9.21 -4.01
C GLY A 132 -15.75 -8.53 -3.97
N ASP A 133 -15.39 -7.97 -2.81
CA ASP A 133 -14.11 -7.30 -2.59
C ASP A 133 -12.99 -8.25 -2.11
N SER A 134 -13.24 -9.56 -2.07
CA SER A 134 -12.30 -10.57 -1.62
C SER A 134 -11.86 -11.49 -2.76
N ILE A 135 -10.71 -12.13 -2.61
CA ILE A 135 -10.29 -13.26 -3.46
C ILE A 135 -10.36 -14.52 -2.61
N VAL A 136 -11.15 -15.50 -3.05
CA VAL A 136 -11.41 -16.74 -2.29
C VAL A 136 -11.00 -17.93 -3.14
N LEU A 137 -10.14 -18.78 -2.58
CA LEU A 137 -9.61 -19.96 -3.25
C LEU A 137 -9.76 -21.19 -2.36
N TYR A 138 -9.99 -22.34 -2.98
CA TYR A 138 -10.29 -23.61 -2.33
C TYR A 138 -9.32 -24.68 -2.79
N ARG A 139 -8.93 -25.55 -1.86
CA ARG A 139 -8.26 -26.81 -2.15
C ARG A 139 -8.96 -27.89 -1.34
N GLU A 140 -9.33 -29.00 -1.97
CA GLU A 140 -9.90 -30.14 -1.24
C GLU A 140 -8.96 -30.60 -0.12
N GLN A 141 -9.53 -30.76 1.07
CA GLN A 141 -8.79 -31.24 2.23
C GLN A 141 -9.76 -31.82 3.26
N LYS A 142 -9.60 -33.11 3.56
CA LYS A 142 -10.34 -33.72 4.67
C LYS A 142 -9.83 -33.20 6.00
N ALA A 143 -10.74 -33.05 6.96
CA ALA A 143 -10.37 -32.82 8.35
C ALA A 143 -9.67 -34.06 8.94
N PRO A 144 -8.94 -33.93 10.07
CA PRO A 144 -8.27 -35.07 10.72
C PRO A 144 -9.21 -36.24 11.09
N ASN A 145 -10.49 -35.96 11.31
CA ASN A 145 -11.52 -36.96 11.59
C ASN A 145 -12.13 -37.60 10.32
N GLY A 146 -11.62 -37.28 9.13
CA GLY A 146 -12.08 -37.80 7.84
C GLY A 146 -13.25 -37.05 7.22
N MET A 147 -13.78 -36.00 7.85
CA MET A 147 -14.85 -35.18 7.28
C MET A 147 -14.37 -34.48 6.01
N GLU A 148 -15.17 -34.58 4.93
CA GLU A 148 -14.89 -33.88 3.67
C GLU A 148 -14.97 -32.36 3.86
N GLY A 149 -14.10 -31.64 3.16
CA GLY A 149 -14.07 -30.18 3.23
C GLY A 149 -12.96 -29.58 2.38
N PHE A 150 -12.70 -28.31 2.63
CA PHE A 150 -11.72 -27.52 1.91
C PHE A 150 -10.78 -26.82 2.87
N TYR A 151 -9.53 -26.66 2.43
CA TYR A 151 -8.68 -25.59 2.94
C TYR A 151 -8.93 -24.33 2.10
N ARG A 152 -9.71 -23.42 2.67
CA ARG A 152 -10.08 -22.14 2.05
C ARG A 152 -9.02 -21.09 2.41
N ILE A 153 -8.60 -20.32 1.42
CA ILE A 153 -7.79 -19.13 1.63
C ILE A 153 -8.54 -17.90 1.10
N THR A 154 -8.51 -16.83 1.88
CA THR A 154 -9.24 -15.59 1.59
C THR A 154 -8.30 -14.41 1.69
N PHE A 155 -8.19 -13.62 0.62
CA PHE A 155 -7.64 -12.27 0.68
C PHE A 155 -8.80 -11.28 0.85
N SER A 156 -8.67 -10.35 1.79
CA SER A 156 -9.70 -9.35 2.10
C SER A 156 -9.07 -8.01 2.45
N ASN A 157 -9.89 -6.95 2.54
CA ASN A 157 -9.44 -5.57 2.79
C ASN A 157 -8.33 -5.13 1.81
N ILE A 158 -8.38 -5.64 0.59
CA ILE A 158 -7.36 -5.44 -0.44
C ILE A 158 -7.41 -3.98 -0.91
N ASN A 159 -6.30 -3.26 -0.75
CA ASN A 159 -6.16 -1.89 -1.26
C ASN A 159 -4.67 -1.52 -1.41
N GLU A 160 -4.40 -0.29 -1.82
CA GLU A 160 -3.02 0.18 -2.05
C GLU A 160 -2.12 0.21 -0.81
N LEU A 161 -2.69 0.12 0.40
CA LEU A 161 -1.93 0.10 1.64
C LEU A 161 -1.56 -1.31 2.07
N GLY A 162 -2.28 -2.33 1.60
CA GLY A 162 -2.12 -3.69 2.09
C GLY A 162 -3.36 -4.54 1.93
N TYR A 163 -3.39 -5.66 2.65
CA TYR A 163 -4.46 -6.66 2.60
C TYR A 163 -4.36 -7.59 3.81
N ASN A 164 -5.45 -8.29 4.10
CA ASN A 164 -5.47 -9.40 5.05
C ASN A 164 -5.56 -10.73 4.30
N TRP A 165 -4.97 -11.77 4.86
CA TRP A 165 -5.04 -13.13 4.39
C TRP A 165 -5.48 -14.06 5.51
N LEU A 166 -6.43 -14.95 5.22
CA LEU A 166 -6.95 -15.93 6.15
C LEU A 166 -6.92 -17.32 5.51
N GLY A 167 -6.27 -18.26 6.17
CA GLY A 167 -6.33 -19.68 5.88
C GLY A 167 -7.17 -20.41 6.92
N GLU A 168 -8.12 -21.20 6.46
CA GLU A 168 -9.07 -21.91 7.30
C GLU A 168 -9.50 -23.24 6.68
N TRP A 169 -9.85 -24.20 7.53
CA TRP A 169 -10.60 -25.37 7.08
C TRP A 169 -12.10 -25.06 7.13
N VAL A 170 -12.83 -25.46 6.11
CA VAL A 170 -14.30 -25.36 6.04
C VAL A 170 -14.91 -26.69 5.60
N ASP A 171 -16.10 -27.01 6.11
CA ASP A 171 -16.89 -28.12 5.57
C ASP A 171 -17.41 -27.78 4.17
N THR A 172 -17.94 -28.77 3.46
CA THR A 172 -18.41 -28.60 2.08
C THR A 172 -19.57 -27.62 1.93
N ALA A 173 -20.35 -27.39 3.00
CA ALA A 173 -21.41 -26.38 3.04
C ALA A 173 -20.95 -25.01 3.59
N GLU A 174 -19.68 -24.88 3.98
CA GLU A 174 -19.08 -23.69 4.60
C GLU A 174 -19.79 -23.19 5.87
N THR A 175 -20.50 -24.08 6.55
CA THR A 175 -21.22 -23.81 7.81
C THR A 175 -20.31 -23.91 9.03
N ILE A 176 -19.34 -24.81 8.97
CA ILE A 176 -18.27 -25.00 9.95
C ILE A 176 -17.02 -24.34 9.39
N ARG A 177 -16.44 -23.43 10.18
CA ARG A 177 -15.23 -22.71 9.81
C ARG A 177 -14.22 -22.82 10.93
N TYR A 178 -13.00 -23.20 10.59
CA TYR A 178 -11.91 -23.36 11.52
C TYR A 178 -10.67 -22.61 11.01
N PRO A 179 -10.53 -21.32 11.36
CA PRO A 179 -9.32 -20.55 11.10
C PRO A 179 -8.08 -21.23 11.67
N THR A 180 -7.04 -21.33 10.86
CA THR A 180 -5.76 -21.95 11.23
C THR A 180 -4.58 -21.01 11.07
N TRP A 181 -4.71 -19.97 10.24
CA TRP A 181 -3.62 -19.05 9.95
C TRP A 181 -4.16 -17.70 9.48
N LYS A 182 -3.66 -16.60 10.03
CA LYS A 182 -3.96 -15.24 9.57
C LYS A 182 -2.67 -14.47 9.28
N ILE A 183 -2.72 -13.56 8.31
CA ILE A 183 -1.63 -12.67 7.97
C ILE A 183 -2.19 -11.27 7.68
N ASP A 184 -1.60 -10.26 8.31
CA ASP A 184 -1.93 -8.85 8.10
C ASP A 184 -0.75 -8.15 7.41
N CYS A 185 -0.94 -7.64 6.19
CA CYS A 185 0.13 -7.09 5.37
C CYS A 185 -0.02 -5.58 5.14
N LYS A 186 1.10 -4.85 5.19
CA LYS A 186 1.21 -3.44 4.78
C LYS A 186 2.25 -3.30 3.68
N LYS A 187 1.95 -2.58 2.60
CA LYS A 187 2.91 -2.28 1.52
C LYS A 187 4.03 -1.38 2.03
N ARG A 188 5.28 -1.76 1.75
CA ARG A 188 6.47 -0.95 2.08
C ARG A 188 6.44 0.45 1.50
N LEU A 189 5.96 0.58 0.27
CA LEU A 189 5.84 1.89 -0.37
C LEU A 189 4.85 2.77 0.41
N ALA A 190 3.72 2.23 0.85
CA ALA A 190 2.76 3.00 1.65
C ALA A 190 3.37 3.46 2.98
N ILE A 191 4.11 2.59 3.68
CA ILE A 191 4.82 2.92 4.92
C ILE A 191 5.82 4.07 4.68
N ALA A 192 6.69 3.92 3.68
CA ALA A 192 7.71 4.94 3.39
C ALA A 192 7.11 6.29 2.98
N GLU A 193 5.97 6.29 2.28
CA GLU A 193 5.27 7.51 1.88
C GLU A 193 4.54 8.17 3.05
N GLU A 194 3.96 7.37 3.96
CA GLU A 194 3.41 7.86 5.23
C GLU A 194 4.49 8.48 6.12
N ASP A 195 5.67 7.86 6.22
CA ASP A 195 6.79 8.38 7.00
C ASP A 195 7.24 9.76 6.48
N LYS A 196 7.31 9.96 5.16
CA LYS A 196 7.60 11.28 4.57
C LYS A 196 6.56 12.34 4.96
N ILE A 197 5.28 11.97 5.01
CA ILE A 197 4.23 12.89 5.49
C ILE A 197 4.45 13.23 6.96
N ARG A 198 4.74 12.24 7.81
CA ARG A 198 5.02 12.46 9.25
C ARG A 198 6.25 13.34 9.47
N GLU A 199 7.30 13.16 8.67
CA GLU A 199 8.48 14.03 8.67
C GLU A 199 8.12 15.47 8.28
N ASN A 200 7.31 15.65 7.23
CA ASN A 200 6.83 16.98 6.82
C ASN A 200 5.96 17.65 7.89
N VAL A 201 5.10 16.89 8.58
CA VAL A 201 4.28 17.38 9.70
C VAL A 201 5.16 17.89 10.85
N LYS A 202 6.23 17.16 11.17
CA LYS A 202 7.22 17.59 12.17
C LYS A 202 7.95 18.86 11.72
N ALA A 203 8.45 18.87 10.49
CA ALA A 203 9.16 20.02 9.92
C ALA A 203 8.27 21.27 9.82
N PHE A 204 6.96 21.10 9.56
CA PHE A 204 5.98 22.18 9.61
C PHE A 204 5.90 22.78 11.01
N SER A 205 5.82 21.96 12.05
CA SER A 205 5.78 22.42 13.44
C SER A 205 7.06 23.15 13.85
N GLU A 206 8.22 22.68 13.37
CA GLU A 206 9.50 23.37 13.57
C GLU A 206 9.53 24.73 12.88
N ALA A 207 9.08 24.82 11.62
CA ALA A 207 8.96 26.09 10.91
C ALA A 207 7.99 27.07 11.59
N TYR A 208 6.88 26.55 12.13
CA TYR A 208 5.94 27.32 12.93
C TYR A 208 6.60 27.88 14.19
N MET A 209 7.32 27.06 14.96
CA MET A 209 8.05 27.52 16.16
C MET A 209 9.13 28.56 15.83
N ASN A 210 9.77 28.44 14.66
CA ASN A 210 10.78 29.40 14.19
C ASN A 210 10.22 30.68 13.58
N ALA A 211 8.89 30.83 13.54
CA ALA A 211 8.21 31.94 12.89
C ALA A 211 8.56 32.14 11.39
N ASP A 212 8.93 31.04 10.71
CA ASP A 212 9.39 31.06 9.31
C ASP A 212 8.22 30.86 8.33
N ALA A 213 7.53 31.96 8.04
CA ALA A 213 6.35 31.95 7.16
C ALA A 213 6.67 31.43 5.74
N ALA A 214 7.85 31.74 5.21
CA ALA A 214 8.28 31.28 3.89
C ALA A 214 8.49 29.76 3.87
N LYS A 215 9.12 29.22 4.93
CA LYS A 215 9.27 27.76 5.09
C LYS A 215 7.92 27.08 5.28
N ILE A 216 7.01 27.65 6.06
CA ILE A 216 5.64 27.14 6.22
C ILE A 216 4.95 27.06 4.86
N ALA A 217 4.96 28.16 4.09
CA ALA A 217 4.35 28.21 2.76
C ALA A 217 4.97 27.19 1.79
N SER A 218 6.25 26.85 1.94
CA SER A 218 6.93 25.84 1.12
C SER A 218 6.39 24.41 1.28
N PHE A 219 5.68 24.11 2.37
CA PHE A 219 5.02 22.82 2.55
C PHE A 219 3.73 22.68 1.75
N TYR A 220 3.15 23.79 1.26
CA TYR A 220 1.92 23.77 0.47
C TYR A 220 2.21 23.57 -1.02
N THR A 221 1.27 22.97 -1.75
CA THR A 221 1.27 22.97 -3.22
C THR A 221 1.21 24.41 -3.74
N SER A 222 1.59 24.62 -5.00
CA SER A 222 1.53 25.96 -5.61
C SER A 222 0.12 26.59 -5.56
N ASP A 223 -0.91 25.77 -5.69
CA ASP A 223 -2.34 26.08 -5.67
C ASP A 223 -3.06 25.69 -4.36
N GLY A 224 -2.29 25.49 -3.27
CA GLY A 224 -2.79 25.03 -1.98
C GLY A 224 -3.82 26.00 -1.38
N LYS A 225 -4.66 25.49 -0.48
CA LYS A 225 -5.74 26.25 0.17
C LYS A 225 -5.78 25.98 1.65
N ILE A 226 -5.97 27.04 2.42
CA ILE A 226 -6.23 26.97 3.85
C ILE A 226 -7.62 27.52 4.17
N PHE A 227 -8.24 26.95 5.20
CA PHE A 227 -9.62 27.24 5.61
C PHE A 227 -9.63 27.78 7.05
N PRO A 228 -9.01 28.94 7.32
CA PRO A 228 -8.96 29.49 8.66
C PRO A 228 -10.36 29.84 9.16
N GLY A 229 -10.62 29.62 10.45
CA GLY A 229 -11.89 29.99 11.06
C GLY A 229 -12.16 31.49 10.97
N ASN A 230 -13.44 31.84 10.78
CA ASN A 230 -13.95 33.22 10.68
C ASN A 230 -13.38 34.04 9.50
N SER A 231 -12.98 33.38 8.42
CA SER A 231 -12.52 34.05 7.19
C SER A 231 -12.84 33.21 5.95
N ASP A 232 -12.79 33.84 4.78
CA ASP A 232 -12.87 33.13 3.49
C ASP A 232 -11.66 32.21 3.27
N ILE A 233 -11.80 31.30 2.31
CA ILE A 233 -10.73 30.39 1.88
C ILE A 233 -9.56 31.22 1.33
N VAL A 234 -8.37 30.98 1.86
CA VAL A 234 -7.13 31.58 1.35
C VAL A 234 -6.51 30.59 0.36
N SER A 235 -6.22 31.07 -0.85
CA SER A 235 -5.76 30.21 -1.97
C SER A 235 -4.45 30.70 -2.55
N GLY A 236 -3.54 29.75 -2.80
CA GLY A 236 -2.24 29.99 -3.41
C GLY A 236 -1.13 30.26 -2.39
N ARG A 237 0.06 29.74 -2.69
CA ARG A 237 1.23 29.82 -1.79
C ARG A 237 1.57 31.25 -1.31
N PRO A 238 1.53 32.31 -2.14
CA PRO A 238 1.84 33.67 -1.68
C PRO A 238 0.86 34.21 -0.63
N GLU A 239 -0.44 33.90 -0.77
CA GLU A 239 -1.45 34.34 0.20
C GLU A 239 -1.39 33.51 1.48
N ILE A 240 -1.05 32.22 1.36
CA ILE A 240 -0.78 31.35 2.52
C ILE A 240 0.44 31.86 3.30
N GLU A 241 1.52 32.25 2.63
CA GLU A 241 2.70 32.83 3.28
C GLU A 241 2.33 34.07 4.10
N LYS A 242 1.60 35.02 3.49
CA LYS A 242 1.09 36.21 4.20
C LYS A 242 0.25 35.84 5.41
N ARG A 243 -0.59 34.81 5.29
CA ARG A 243 -1.47 34.37 6.38
C ARG A 243 -0.71 33.77 7.57
N TRP A 244 0.45 33.16 7.32
CA TRP A 244 1.34 32.60 8.34
C TRP A 244 2.34 33.62 8.89
N GLN A 245 2.33 34.89 8.44
CA GLN A 245 3.14 35.93 9.07
C GLN A 245 2.68 36.18 10.50
N PHE A 246 3.64 36.19 11.42
CA PHE A 246 3.37 36.36 12.84
C PHE A 246 3.31 37.84 13.21
N ALA A 247 2.45 38.16 14.18
CA ALA A 247 2.37 39.50 14.71
C ALA A 247 3.70 39.89 15.36
N GLU A 248 4.19 41.10 15.07
CA GLU A 248 5.41 41.62 15.67
C GLU A 248 5.35 41.54 17.20
N GLY A 249 6.41 41.05 17.83
CA GLY A 249 6.48 40.86 19.29
C GLY A 249 5.70 39.65 19.84
N ALA A 250 5.07 38.83 18.99
CA ALA A 250 4.59 37.51 19.36
C ALA A 250 5.70 36.44 19.17
N SER A 251 5.62 35.33 19.90
CA SER A 251 6.53 34.20 19.72
C SER A 251 5.77 32.88 19.85
N ASN A 252 6.16 31.90 19.03
CA ASN A 252 5.61 30.54 19.09
C ASN A 252 6.54 29.70 19.98
N LEU A 253 6.12 29.45 21.22
CA LEU A 253 6.93 28.71 22.17
C LEU A 253 6.91 27.21 21.88
N PHE A 254 5.76 26.72 21.43
CA PHE A 254 5.54 25.31 21.19
C PHE A 254 4.46 25.12 20.13
N HIS A 255 4.67 24.13 19.27
CA HIS A 255 3.66 23.63 18.35
C HIS A 255 3.91 22.14 18.10
N LYS A 256 2.82 21.37 18.10
CA LYS A 256 2.86 19.95 17.78
C LYS A 256 1.58 19.54 17.07
N VAL A 257 1.76 18.76 16.02
CA VAL A 257 0.69 18.11 15.28
C VAL A 257 0.81 16.61 15.54
N THR A 258 -0.32 15.98 15.88
CA THR A 258 -0.41 14.54 16.17
C THR A 258 -1.40 13.91 15.20
N PRO A 259 -0.93 13.31 14.09
CA PRO A 259 -1.77 12.53 13.19
C PRO A 259 -2.41 11.34 13.91
N VAL A 260 -3.71 11.16 13.73
CA VAL A 260 -4.46 9.98 14.18
C VAL A 260 -4.51 8.94 13.07
N GLU A 261 -4.76 9.37 11.83
CA GLU A 261 -4.75 8.52 10.66
C GLU A 261 -4.15 9.29 9.48
N ILE A 262 -3.29 8.62 8.72
CA ILE A 262 -2.82 9.07 7.42
C ILE A 262 -3.16 7.97 6.43
N ARG A 263 -3.81 8.34 5.32
CA ARG A 263 -4.19 7.38 4.28
C ARG A 263 -3.72 7.83 2.92
N ILE A 264 -2.82 7.06 2.33
CA ILE A 264 -2.31 7.28 0.97
C ILE A 264 -3.31 6.73 -0.06
N LEU A 265 -3.62 7.55 -1.07
CA LEU A 265 -4.51 7.30 -2.19
C LEU A 265 -3.80 7.76 -3.47
N ASN A 266 -2.90 6.93 -3.99
CA ASN A 266 -2.04 7.26 -5.14
C ASN A 266 -1.22 8.54 -4.91
N ASN A 267 -1.47 9.59 -5.70
CA ASN A 267 -0.80 10.89 -5.61
C ASN A 267 -1.47 11.84 -4.60
N TYR A 268 -2.46 11.36 -3.86
CA TYR A 268 -3.13 12.10 -2.79
C TYR A 268 -3.01 11.34 -1.47
N ALA A 269 -3.15 12.05 -0.36
CA ALA A 269 -3.41 11.43 0.93
C ALA A 269 -4.35 12.32 1.74
N TYR A 270 -5.05 11.74 2.71
CA TYR A 270 -5.65 12.54 3.78
C TYR A 270 -4.96 12.22 5.11
N ASP A 271 -4.95 13.23 5.98
CA ASP A 271 -4.38 13.19 7.31
C ASP A 271 -5.34 13.93 8.24
N TYR A 272 -5.75 13.31 9.34
CA TYR A 272 -6.51 14.01 10.37
C TYR A 272 -5.97 13.71 11.75
N GLY A 273 -6.16 14.65 12.66
CA GLY A 273 -5.73 14.48 14.03
C GLY A 273 -5.89 15.75 14.86
N TYR A 274 -4.98 15.92 15.80
CA TYR A 274 -4.99 17.01 16.76
C TYR A 274 -3.75 17.88 16.66
N TYR A 275 -3.90 19.15 17.00
CA TYR A 275 -2.78 20.06 17.15
C TYR A 275 -2.85 20.75 18.52
N GLU A 276 -1.68 21.12 19.03
CA GLU A 276 -1.52 21.85 20.28
C GLU A 276 -0.32 22.79 20.20
N GLY A 277 -0.36 23.87 20.96
CA GLY A 277 0.73 24.83 21.00
C GLY A 277 0.55 25.91 22.05
N SER A 278 1.60 26.72 22.21
CA SER A 278 1.65 27.84 23.14
C SER A 278 2.29 29.04 22.45
N ILE A 279 1.66 30.21 22.53
CA ILE A 279 2.17 31.47 22.00
C ILE A 279 2.31 32.53 23.10
N THR A 280 3.18 33.51 22.89
CA THR A 280 3.20 34.76 23.67
C THR A 280 2.69 35.93 22.83
N ASN A 281 2.04 36.88 23.48
CA ASN A 281 1.75 38.19 22.89
C ASN A 281 2.85 39.23 23.21
N LYS A 282 2.67 40.47 22.77
CA LYS A 282 3.57 41.61 23.07
C LYS A 282 3.79 41.84 24.58
N ASP A 283 2.81 41.48 25.41
CA ASP A 283 2.88 41.61 26.88
C ASP A 283 3.57 40.40 27.55
N LYS A 284 4.16 39.49 26.78
CA LYS A 284 4.75 38.21 27.22
C LYS A 284 3.77 37.28 27.94
N LYS A 285 2.46 37.50 27.79
CA LYS A 285 1.44 36.58 28.31
C LYS A 285 1.40 35.32 27.45
N VAL A 286 1.66 34.18 28.08
CA VAL A 286 1.54 32.86 27.44
C VAL A 286 0.08 32.49 27.30
N THR A 287 -0.30 31.98 26.12
CA THR A 287 -1.63 31.44 25.83
C THR A 287 -1.49 30.09 25.15
N ASP A 288 -2.08 29.07 25.74
CA ASP A 288 -2.15 27.73 25.17
C ASP A 288 -3.35 27.60 24.22
N PHE A 289 -3.21 26.76 23.22
CA PHE A 289 -4.28 26.42 22.29
C PHE A 289 -4.18 24.96 21.89
N LYS A 290 -5.34 24.37 21.60
CA LYS A 290 -5.46 23.04 21.04
C LYS A 290 -6.65 22.98 20.07
N GLY A 291 -6.60 22.03 19.17
CA GLY A 291 -7.66 21.86 18.18
C GLY A 291 -7.53 20.55 17.41
N LYS A 292 -8.34 20.43 16.36
CA LYS A 292 -8.37 19.31 15.43
C LYS A 292 -8.25 19.81 14.00
N TYR A 293 -7.74 18.98 13.11
CA TYR A 293 -7.50 19.33 11.71
C TYR A 293 -7.85 18.19 10.75
N VAL A 294 -8.02 18.57 9.48
CA VAL A 294 -7.98 17.68 8.32
C VAL A 294 -7.06 18.32 7.28
N ILE A 295 -6.10 17.54 6.79
CA ILE A 295 -5.19 17.90 5.71
C ILE A 295 -5.40 16.94 4.55
N VAL A 296 -5.50 17.49 3.33
CA VAL A 296 -5.33 16.72 2.09
C VAL A 296 -3.95 17.02 1.56
N TRP A 297 -3.13 15.98 1.42
CA TRP A 297 -1.83 16.03 0.78
C TRP A 297 -1.95 15.71 -0.70
N ARG A 298 -1.09 16.32 -1.52
CA ARG A 298 -0.90 16.00 -2.93
C ARG A 298 0.58 15.90 -3.22
N LYS A 299 0.97 14.90 -4.01
CA LYS A 299 2.35 14.68 -4.40
C LYS A 299 2.70 15.58 -5.60
N GLU A 300 3.73 16.40 -5.48
CA GLU A 300 4.29 17.24 -6.55
C GLU A 300 5.78 16.91 -6.73
N ASN A 301 6.18 16.53 -7.94
CA ASN A 301 7.58 16.20 -8.28
C ASN A 301 8.24 15.15 -7.35
N GLY A 302 7.44 14.24 -6.79
CA GLY A 302 7.94 13.19 -5.88
C GLY A 302 7.81 13.53 -4.38
N ASP A 303 7.48 14.77 -4.03
CA ASP A 303 7.36 15.24 -2.65
C ASP A 303 5.90 15.45 -2.24
N TRP A 304 5.57 15.10 -1.00
CA TRP A 304 4.26 15.39 -0.42
C TRP A 304 4.14 16.84 -0.01
N LYS A 305 3.08 17.50 -0.48
CA LYS A 305 2.74 18.89 -0.16
C LYS A 305 1.30 18.99 0.32
N ILE A 306 1.03 19.95 1.20
CA ILE A 306 -0.30 20.25 1.69
C ILE A 306 -1.11 20.91 0.55
N TYR A 307 -2.19 20.27 0.12
CA TYR A 307 -3.11 20.80 -0.88
C TYR A 307 -4.29 21.53 -0.23
N LEU A 308 -4.97 20.89 0.73
CA LEU A 308 -6.04 21.51 1.52
C LEU A 308 -5.72 21.36 3.00
N ASP A 309 -5.98 22.40 3.80
CA ASP A 309 -5.72 22.39 5.23
C ASP A 309 -6.80 23.18 5.98
N ILE A 310 -7.55 22.47 6.80
CA ILE A 310 -8.63 23.03 7.62
C ILE A 310 -8.44 22.60 9.07
N TRP A 311 -8.63 23.54 9.98
CA TRP A 311 -8.52 23.29 11.41
C TRP A 311 -9.54 24.11 12.20
N ASN A 312 -9.89 23.63 13.40
CA ASN A 312 -10.68 24.38 14.36
C ASN A 312 -10.25 24.07 15.80
N ARG A 313 -10.54 25.02 16.70
CA ARG A 313 -10.25 24.88 18.14
C ARG A 313 -11.17 23.83 18.78
N LEU A 314 -10.65 23.20 19.83
CA LEU A 314 -11.43 22.42 20.80
C LEU A 314 -11.87 23.32 21.96
#